data_AF-A0A453N3F3-F1
#
_entry.id   AF-A0A453N3F3-F1
#
_cell.length_a   1.000
_cell.length_b   1.000
_cell.length_c   1.000
_cell.angle_alpha   90.00
_cell.angle_beta   90.00
_cell.angle_gamma   90.00
#
_symmetry.space_group_name_H-M   'P 1'
#
loop_
_entity.id
_entity.type
_entity.pdbx_description
1 polymer ?
#
loop_
_entity_poly.entity_id
_entity_poly.type
_entity_poly.pdbx_seq_one_letter_code
_entity_poly.pdbx_strand_id
1 'polypeptide(L)'
;RRPPPPSPRLLLLRPTCPSRRSSRATGAARRPPPPRPPRRPRSPREVPPSPASRSQAAPSPSPALPRTLVDPSNSEMLTKGRRVAGRGEDMSAHYAFGPHEDDAIIKHRLLTRITTTRGEPPLKKLQKKFMSFATEVEKDADNTSDCERLYKAFLQEINTFELPLLKSKAVVDANLREKESFNELQVEIQRQILQAQTDIEDLKKQLEQSKIERQHKEECEAIRKLISSQPPRSETEKLIANLEKEIANLEAESAACTRTLELRKKQFALLLHVVEELQISIEDEQRNIADELRAATEEPKLSIEEGSGGASDAMAVD
;
A
#
# COMPACT_ATOMS: atom_id res chain seq x y z
N ARG A 1 -3.44 -20.29 -35.60
CA ARG A 1 -3.46 -21.71 -35.19
C ARG A 1 -2.77 -21.85 -33.83
N ARG A 2 -3.54 -21.79 -32.74
CA ARG A 2 -3.20 -22.41 -31.45
C ARG A 2 -4.38 -23.34 -31.12
N PRO A 3 -4.17 -24.61 -30.75
CA PRO A 3 -5.24 -25.44 -30.21
C PRO A 3 -5.53 -25.09 -28.73
N PRO A 4 -6.74 -25.43 -28.22
CA PRO A 4 -7.31 -24.96 -26.96
C PRO A 4 -6.93 -25.84 -25.73
N PRO A 5 -7.35 -25.49 -24.49
CA PRO A 5 -6.85 -26.07 -23.24
C PRO A 5 -7.73 -27.23 -22.73
N PRO A 6 -7.35 -27.90 -21.63
CA PRO A 6 -8.33 -28.50 -20.74
C PRO A 6 -8.39 -27.78 -19.38
N SER A 7 -9.58 -27.28 -19.05
CA SER A 7 -9.99 -26.87 -17.70
C SER A 7 -10.64 -28.08 -16.96
N PRO A 8 -11.25 -27.91 -15.77
CA PRO A 8 -10.70 -28.27 -14.47
C PRO A 8 -11.43 -29.48 -13.83
N ARG A 9 -10.75 -30.28 -12.99
CA ARG A 9 -11.45 -31.25 -12.12
C ARG A 9 -11.73 -30.65 -10.76
N LEU A 10 -13.01 -30.28 -10.59
CA LEU A 10 -13.72 -30.20 -9.31
C LEU A 10 -13.54 -31.49 -8.51
N LEU A 11 -13.05 -31.40 -7.27
CA LEU A 11 -13.37 -32.36 -6.22
C LEU A 11 -13.66 -31.63 -4.90
N LEU A 12 -14.98 -31.49 -4.69
CA LEU A 12 -15.75 -31.45 -3.46
C LEU A 12 -15.01 -31.65 -2.13
N LEU A 13 -15.22 -30.68 -1.23
CA LEU A 13 -15.21 -30.85 0.22
C LEU A 13 -16.25 -31.90 0.64
N ARG A 14 -15.88 -32.79 1.57
CA ARG A 14 -16.78 -33.25 2.65
C ARG A 14 -16.01 -33.55 3.95
N PRO A 15 -16.61 -33.30 5.12
CA PRO A 15 -15.99 -33.46 6.44
C PRO A 15 -16.36 -34.80 7.08
N THR A 16 -15.50 -35.37 7.94
CA THR A 16 -15.91 -36.33 8.99
C THR A 16 -14.97 -36.30 10.21
N CYS A 17 -15.59 -36.40 11.38
CA CYS A 17 -15.04 -36.30 12.74
C CYS A 17 -14.23 -37.53 13.21
N PRO A 18 -13.52 -37.44 14.36
CA PRO A 18 -12.50 -38.40 14.80
C PRO A 18 -13.03 -39.45 15.79
N SER A 19 -12.44 -40.65 15.79
CA SER A 19 -12.62 -41.61 16.90
C SER A 19 -11.46 -42.62 17.04
N ARG A 20 -10.84 -42.57 18.23
CA ARG A 20 -10.32 -43.65 19.09
C ARG A 20 -9.63 -44.90 18.49
N ARG A 21 -8.36 -45.09 18.89
CA ARG A 21 -7.83 -46.19 19.74
C ARG A 21 -6.33 -45.91 20.00
N SER A 22 -5.90 -45.69 21.24
CA SER A 22 -5.58 -46.68 22.29
C SER A 22 -4.30 -47.49 22.02
N SER A 23 -3.28 -47.22 22.86
CA SER A 23 -2.53 -48.20 23.67
C SER A 23 -0.99 -48.16 23.56
N ARG A 24 -0.39 -48.34 24.75
CA ARG A 24 1.01 -48.61 25.15
C ARG A 24 1.97 -47.41 25.20
N ALA A 25 2.35 -46.87 26.36
CA ALA A 25 2.84 -47.39 27.65
C ALA A 25 4.31 -47.84 27.64
N THR A 26 5.15 -47.03 28.32
CA THR A 26 6.41 -47.29 29.08
C THR A 26 7.07 -45.91 29.24
N GLY A 27 7.48 -45.35 30.37
CA GLY A 27 7.93 -45.85 31.67
C GLY A 27 9.10 -44.95 32.10
N ALA A 28 9.26 -44.71 33.41
CA ALA A 28 10.31 -43.90 34.09
C ALA A 28 10.10 -42.36 34.12
N ALA A 29 9.45 -41.78 35.13
CA ALA A 29 9.89 -41.56 36.51
C ALA A 29 11.03 -40.52 36.67
N ARG A 30 10.67 -39.23 36.74
CA ARG A 30 11.37 -38.23 37.57
C ARG A 30 10.33 -37.46 38.39
N ARG A 31 10.43 -37.59 39.72
CA ARG A 31 9.55 -36.92 40.69
C ARG A 31 9.79 -35.39 40.65
N PRO A 32 8.75 -34.56 40.56
CA PRO A 32 8.87 -33.12 40.79
C PRO A 32 8.97 -32.81 42.30
N PRO A 33 9.66 -31.72 42.69
CA PRO A 33 9.81 -31.31 44.09
C PRO A 33 8.47 -30.90 44.72
N PRO A 34 8.33 -30.99 46.05
CA PRO A 34 7.06 -30.74 46.74
C PRO A 34 6.61 -29.27 46.67
N PRO A 35 5.30 -28.99 46.59
CA PRO A 35 4.78 -27.63 46.53
C PRO A 35 4.90 -26.91 47.89
N ARG A 36 5.23 -25.62 47.85
CA ARG A 36 5.19 -24.74 49.03
C ARG A 36 3.74 -24.56 49.52
N PRO A 37 3.50 -24.43 50.83
CA PRO A 37 2.16 -24.28 51.40
C PRO A 37 1.49 -22.96 50.97
N PRO A 38 0.15 -22.94 50.86
CA PRO A 38 -0.60 -21.80 50.33
C PRO A 38 -0.62 -20.63 51.32
N ARG A 39 -0.21 -19.43 50.88
CA ARG A 39 -0.61 -18.21 51.58
C ARG A 39 -2.07 -17.92 51.24
N ARG A 40 -2.89 -17.78 52.29
CA ARG A 40 -4.32 -17.51 52.25
C ARG A 40 -4.70 -16.38 51.27
N PRO A 41 -5.86 -16.48 50.61
CA PRO A 41 -6.37 -15.45 49.72
C PRO A 41 -6.83 -14.23 50.53
N ARG A 42 -6.47 -13.02 50.08
CA ARG A 42 -7.31 -11.85 50.34
C ARG A 42 -8.32 -11.78 49.19
N SER A 43 -9.55 -12.13 49.51
CA SER A 43 -10.74 -11.91 48.69
C SER A 43 -11.02 -10.41 48.51
N PRO A 44 -11.82 -10.06 47.48
CA PRO A 44 -11.66 -8.84 46.69
C PRO A 44 -12.46 -7.67 47.25
N ARG A 45 -12.01 -6.43 46.99
CA ARG A 45 -12.89 -5.27 47.10
C ARG A 45 -13.41 -4.93 45.71
N GLU A 46 -14.73 -4.98 45.61
CA GLU A 46 -15.57 -4.82 44.44
C GLU A 46 -15.35 -3.50 43.68
N VAL A 47 -15.40 -3.61 42.36
CA VAL A 47 -15.89 -2.60 41.41
C VAL A 47 -17.19 -3.23 40.87
N PRO A 48 -18.38 -2.58 40.75
CA PRO A 48 -18.67 -1.56 39.71
C PRO A 48 -19.89 -0.65 40.06
N PRO A 49 -20.65 0.02 39.15
CA PRO A 49 -20.48 0.25 37.71
C PRO A 49 -20.65 1.73 37.24
N SER A 50 -20.12 2.00 36.05
CA SER A 50 -20.61 3.07 35.16
C SER A 50 -21.95 2.70 34.53
N PRO A 51 -22.89 3.63 34.31
CA PRO A 51 -23.99 3.42 33.38
C PRO A 51 -23.68 3.98 31.99
N ALA A 52 -24.03 3.18 30.99
CA ALA A 52 -23.96 3.46 29.58
C ALA A 52 -25.11 4.38 29.09
N SER A 53 -24.82 5.04 27.97
CA SER A 53 -25.72 5.29 26.83
C SER A 53 -27.03 6.06 27.03
N ARG A 54 -27.12 7.23 26.38
CA ARG A 54 -28.31 7.53 25.57
C ARG A 54 -27.96 8.28 24.27
N SER A 55 -28.51 7.73 23.22
CA SER A 55 -28.42 8.06 21.80
C SER A 55 -29.48 9.10 21.38
N GLN A 56 -29.34 9.57 20.14
CA GLN A 56 -30.27 10.28 19.23
C GLN A 56 -30.09 11.80 19.17
N ALA A 57 -30.16 12.50 18.03
CA ALA A 57 -30.11 12.22 16.59
C ALA A 57 -30.19 13.61 15.89
N ALA A 58 -29.49 13.78 14.75
CA ALA A 58 -29.66 14.64 13.54
C ALA A 58 -30.68 15.84 13.49
N PRO A 59 -30.66 16.77 12.49
CA PRO A 59 -29.92 16.80 11.21
C PRO A 59 -29.30 18.17 10.79
N SER A 60 -28.59 18.16 9.65
CA SER A 60 -28.06 19.29 8.85
C SER A 60 -29.14 20.08 8.08
N PRO A 61 -28.84 21.30 7.55
CA PRO A 61 -28.38 21.43 6.14
C PRO A 61 -27.36 22.58 5.84
N SER A 62 -26.67 22.46 4.70
CA SER A 62 -25.68 23.38 4.05
C SER A 62 -26.32 24.71 3.52
N PRO A 63 -25.61 25.73 2.91
CA PRO A 63 -24.76 25.60 1.70
C PRO A 63 -23.63 26.67 1.43
N ALA A 64 -22.91 26.43 0.32
CA ALA A 64 -22.32 27.39 -0.65
C ALA A 64 -20.86 27.91 -0.54
N LEU A 65 -20.10 27.70 -1.64
CA LEU A 65 -18.80 28.28 -2.03
C LEU A 65 -19.00 29.59 -2.84
N PRO A 66 -17.93 30.35 -3.16
CA PRO A 66 -17.33 30.17 -4.50
C PRO A 66 -15.78 30.23 -4.58
N ARG A 67 -15.31 29.76 -5.74
CA ARG A 67 -13.94 29.49 -6.23
C ARG A 67 -13.09 30.73 -6.54
N THR A 68 -11.76 30.57 -6.54
CA THR A 68 -10.87 30.97 -7.65
C THR A 68 -9.54 30.17 -7.68
N LEU A 69 -9.12 29.82 -8.90
CA LEU A 69 -7.79 29.31 -9.33
C LEU A 69 -6.66 30.31 -8.96
N VAL A 70 -5.36 29.98 -8.85
CA VAL A 70 -4.40 29.51 -9.88
C VAL A 70 -3.13 28.97 -9.20
N ASP A 71 -2.46 28.04 -9.90
CA ASP A 71 -1.25 27.26 -9.61
C ASP A 71 0.09 28.09 -9.76
N PRO A 72 1.32 27.53 -9.82
CA PRO A 72 2.33 27.71 -8.77
C PRO A 72 3.67 28.31 -9.26
N SER A 73 4.60 28.48 -8.30
CA SER A 73 6.06 28.64 -8.47
C SER A 73 6.59 29.98 -9.02
N ASN A 74 7.06 30.85 -8.11
CA ASN A 74 8.35 31.52 -8.35
C ASN A 74 9.08 31.88 -7.06
N SER A 75 10.39 31.71 -7.15
CA SER A 75 11.45 31.91 -6.16
C SER A 75 11.49 33.32 -5.58
N GLU A 76 11.70 33.48 -4.27
CA GLU A 76 12.69 34.43 -3.71
C GLU A 76 12.75 34.38 -2.18
N MET A 77 13.98 34.30 -1.68
CA MET A 77 14.32 34.46 -0.28
C MET A 77 14.13 35.91 0.15
N LEU A 78 13.36 36.14 1.22
CA LEU A 78 13.44 37.36 2.01
C LEU A 78 13.41 37.01 3.50
N THR A 79 14.62 36.95 4.05
CA THR A 79 14.98 36.94 5.46
C THR A 79 14.21 38.02 6.23
N LYS A 80 13.33 37.62 7.16
CA LYS A 80 12.71 38.54 8.11
C LYS A 80 13.53 38.56 9.39
N GLY A 81 14.43 39.53 9.46
CA GLY A 81 15.22 39.85 10.63
C GLY A 81 14.35 40.26 11.81
N ARG A 82 14.60 39.63 12.96
CA ARG A 82 14.24 40.18 14.27
C ARG A 82 15.42 41.02 14.74
N ARG A 83 15.26 42.35 14.72
CA ARG A 83 16.19 43.26 15.38
C ARG A 83 16.11 43.02 16.89
N VAL A 84 17.21 42.55 17.47
CA VAL A 84 17.53 42.77 18.88
C VAL A 84 18.60 43.86 18.89
N ALA A 85 18.31 44.92 19.64
CA ALA A 85 19.16 46.09 19.80
C ALA A 85 20.49 45.71 20.46
N GLY A 86 21.50 46.53 20.17
CA GLY A 86 22.91 46.23 20.41
C GLY A 86 23.31 46.01 21.86
N ARG A 87 24.20 45.04 22.03
CA ARG A 87 25.51 45.24 22.66
C ARG A 87 26.42 44.16 22.12
N GLY A 88 27.25 44.54 21.15
CA GLY A 88 28.41 43.75 20.80
C GLY A 88 29.38 43.80 21.97
N GLU A 89 29.51 42.68 22.66
CA GLU A 89 30.71 42.34 23.40
C GLU A 89 31.01 40.92 22.97
N ASP A 90 32.02 40.78 22.11
CA ASP A 90 32.80 39.56 22.04
C ASP A 90 33.26 39.26 23.46
N MET A 91 32.49 38.46 24.20
CA MET A 91 32.98 37.74 25.37
C MET A 91 33.90 36.62 24.86
N SER A 92 34.95 37.02 24.15
CA SER A 92 36.23 36.33 24.17
C SER A 92 36.62 36.32 25.64
N ALA A 93 36.28 35.23 26.33
CA ALA A 93 36.76 34.98 27.67
C ALA A 93 38.28 35.15 27.59
N HIS A 94 38.78 36.26 28.15
CA HIS A 94 40.20 36.54 28.30
C HIS A 94 40.75 35.53 29.30
N TYR A 95 40.95 34.29 28.84
CA TYR A 95 41.82 33.35 29.48
C TYR A 95 43.24 33.85 29.26
N ALA A 96 43.98 34.01 30.36
CA ALA A 96 45.35 34.52 30.32
C ALA A 96 46.34 33.50 29.69
N PHE A 97 45.89 32.28 29.41
CA PHE A 97 46.66 31.19 28.80
C PHE A 97 45.80 30.42 27.79
N GLY A 98 46.41 29.57 26.95
CA GLY A 98 45.68 28.76 25.97
C GLY A 98 44.89 27.61 26.62
N PRO A 99 43.83 27.05 25.99
CA PRO A 99 42.95 26.05 26.59
C PRO A 99 43.67 24.81 27.17
N HIS A 100 44.74 24.36 26.53
CA HIS A 100 45.54 23.22 27.00
C HIS A 100 46.48 23.56 28.17
N GLU A 101 46.91 24.82 28.27
CA GLU A 101 47.74 25.32 29.36
C GLU A 101 46.88 25.68 30.57
N ASP A 102 45.67 26.20 30.34
CA ASP A 102 44.67 26.46 31.36
C ASP A 102 44.26 25.20 32.11
N ASP A 103 44.00 24.09 31.41
CA ASP A 103 43.67 22.83 32.07
C ASP A 103 44.80 22.35 33.00
N ALA A 104 46.06 22.53 32.58
CA ALA A 104 47.22 22.20 33.40
C ALA A 104 47.33 23.13 34.63
N ILE A 105 47.09 24.44 34.45
CA ILE A 105 47.13 25.46 35.50
C ILE A 105 45.96 25.27 36.49
N ILE A 106 44.76 25.00 36.00
CA ILE A 106 43.54 24.72 36.78
C ILE A 106 43.72 23.43 37.57
N LYS A 107 44.20 22.36 36.92
CA LYS A 107 44.55 21.10 37.59
C LYS A 107 45.57 21.35 38.69
N HIS A 108 46.66 22.07 38.40
CA HIS A 108 47.68 22.39 39.40
C HIS A 108 47.10 23.17 40.58
N ARG A 109 46.28 24.21 40.33
CA ARG A 109 45.63 25.02 41.38
C ARG A 109 44.62 24.22 42.22
N LEU A 110 43.88 23.30 41.63
CA LEU A 110 42.93 22.42 42.32
C LEU A 110 43.65 21.38 43.19
N LEU A 111 44.70 20.74 42.66
CA LEU A 111 45.49 19.75 43.39
C LEU A 111 46.23 20.37 44.59
N THR A 112 46.81 21.56 44.40
CA THR A 112 47.59 22.26 45.44
C THR A 112 46.74 23.17 46.33
N ARG A 113 45.47 23.39 45.96
CA ARG A 113 44.54 24.34 46.60
C ARG A 113 45.13 25.75 46.78
N ILE A 114 45.98 26.20 45.86
CA ILE A 114 46.62 27.52 45.93
C ILE A 114 45.60 28.68 45.91
N THR A 115 44.38 28.46 45.39
CA THR A 115 43.34 29.48 45.23
C THR A 115 42.12 29.33 46.13
N THR A 116 42.12 28.41 47.11
CA THR A 116 40.96 28.27 48.03
C THR A 116 40.89 29.46 48.99
N THR A 117 39.76 30.17 48.97
CA THR A 117 39.53 31.56 49.37
C THR A 117 39.64 31.92 50.87
N ARG A 118 40.07 31.04 51.77
CA ARG A 118 40.37 31.42 53.17
C ARG A 118 41.37 30.47 53.80
N GLY A 119 42.66 30.82 53.76
CA GLY A 119 43.70 30.13 54.53
C GLY A 119 45.05 30.05 53.82
N GLU A 120 46.11 29.76 54.58
CA GLU A 120 47.40 29.38 54.01
C GLU A 120 47.25 28.06 53.22
N PRO A 121 47.83 27.94 52.00
CA PRO A 121 47.75 26.70 51.23
C PRO A 121 48.22 25.50 52.06
N PRO A 122 47.46 24.39 52.10
CA PRO A 122 47.78 23.24 52.94
C PRO A 122 49.22 22.72 52.76
N LEU A 123 49.72 22.74 51.52
CA LEU A 123 51.10 22.36 51.21
C LEU A 123 52.14 23.34 51.79
N LYS A 124 51.87 24.65 51.73
CA LYS A 124 52.75 25.68 52.32
C LYS A 124 52.76 25.59 53.84
N LYS A 125 51.60 25.34 54.45
CA LYS A 125 51.47 25.13 55.90
C LYS A 125 52.26 23.90 56.36
N LEU A 126 52.15 22.78 55.63
CA LEU A 126 52.93 21.58 55.86
C LEU A 126 54.44 21.84 55.74
N GLN A 127 54.86 22.55 54.69
CA GLN A 127 56.25 22.93 54.46
C GLN A 127 56.80 23.78 55.61
N LYS A 128 56.04 24.77 56.12
CA LYS A 128 56.48 25.56 57.29
C LYS A 128 56.66 24.72 58.55
N LYS A 129 55.77 23.75 58.80
CA LYS A 129 55.90 22.82 59.94
C LYS A 129 57.14 21.93 59.82
N PHE A 130 57.42 21.44 58.61
CA PHE A 130 58.65 20.71 58.31
C PHE A 130 59.90 21.54 58.58
N MET A 131 59.98 22.75 58.01
CA MET A 131 61.13 23.64 58.21
C MET A 131 61.31 24.02 59.68
N SER A 132 60.22 24.26 60.42
CA SER A 132 60.28 24.56 61.86
C SER A 132 60.84 23.40 62.67
N PHE A 133 60.47 22.16 62.32
CA PHE A 133 61.04 20.96 62.95
C PHE A 133 62.51 20.77 62.57
N ALA A 134 62.86 20.90 61.29
CA ALA A 134 64.24 20.76 60.82
C ALA A 134 65.20 21.77 61.47
N THR A 135 64.81 23.04 61.54
CA THR A 135 65.62 24.08 62.17
C THR A 135 65.75 23.91 63.69
N GLU A 136 64.77 23.30 64.37
CA GLU A 136 64.90 23.00 65.80
C GLU A 136 65.84 21.81 66.06
N VAL A 137 65.85 20.82 65.15
CA VAL A 137 66.78 19.68 65.20
C VAL A 137 68.22 20.10 64.90
N GLU A 138 68.42 21.11 64.06
CA GLU A 138 69.75 21.67 63.74
C GLU A 138 70.35 22.52 64.86
N LYS A 139 69.57 22.87 65.90
CA LYS A 139 70.12 23.56 67.07
C LYS A 139 70.77 22.52 67.97
N ASP A 140 72.09 22.58 68.11
CA ASP A 140 72.91 21.75 69.02
C ASP A 140 72.67 22.11 70.51
N ALA A 141 71.41 22.10 70.94
CA ALA A 141 70.96 22.33 72.32
C ALA A 141 70.14 21.13 72.80
N ASP A 142 70.13 20.86 74.11
CA ASP A 142 69.35 19.76 74.73
C ASP A 142 67.82 20.04 74.71
N ASN A 143 67.25 20.26 73.52
CA ASN A 143 65.86 20.64 73.27
C ASN A 143 64.97 19.46 72.81
N THR A 144 65.23 18.25 73.33
CA THR A 144 64.55 17.00 72.94
C THR A 144 63.02 17.10 73.03
N SER A 145 62.49 17.75 74.07
CA SER A 145 61.05 17.93 74.26
C SER A 145 60.40 18.78 73.16
N ASP A 146 61.07 19.83 72.69
CA ASP A 146 60.55 20.70 71.63
C ASP A 146 60.64 20.04 70.25
N CYS A 147 61.69 19.27 70.01
CA CYS A 147 61.82 18.43 68.82
C CYS A 147 60.66 17.43 68.72
N GLU A 148 60.35 16.71 69.81
CA GLU A 148 59.22 15.76 69.83
C GLU A 148 57.86 16.45 69.60
N ARG A 149 57.66 17.62 70.20
CA ARG A 149 56.43 18.41 70.03
C ARG A 149 56.25 18.86 68.57
N LEU A 150 57.32 19.36 67.95
CA LEU A 150 57.30 19.80 66.55
C LEU A 150 57.14 18.63 65.59
N TYR A 151 57.76 17.47 65.87
CA TYR A 151 57.57 16.25 65.11
C TYR A 151 56.11 15.76 65.11
N LYS A 152 55.49 15.70 66.31
CA LYS A 152 54.06 15.33 66.43
C LYS A 152 53.15 16.32 65.69
N ALA A 153 53.45 17.62 65.76
CA ALA A 153 52.72 18.65 65.03
C ALA A 153 52.88 18.52 63.50
N PHE A 154 54.06 18.13 63.03
CA PHE A 154 54.33 17.87 61.61
C PHE A 154 53.56 16.65 61.12
N LEU A 155 53.60 15.53 61.85
CA LEU A 155 52.82 14.32 61.52
C LEU A 155 51.32 14.60 61.46
N GLN A 156 50.79 15.38 62.40
CA GLN A 156 49.39 15.78 62.39
C GLN A 156 49.03 16.60 61.13
N GLU A 157 49.93 17.48 60.68
CA GLU A 157 49.72 18.26 59.47
C GLU A 157 49.80 17.38 58.20
N ILE A 158 50.68 16.37 58.16
CA ILE A 158 50.72 15.37 57.08
C ILE A 158 49.36 14.66 56.97
N ASN A 159 48.85 14.12 58.07
CA ASN A 159 47.56 13.43 58.09
C ASN A 159 46.41 14.36 57.66
N THR A 160 46.48 15.62 58.06
CA THR A 160 45.50 16.65 57.67
C THR A 160 45.57 16.97 56.17
N PHE A 161 46.76 16.93 55.57
CA PHE A 161 46.98 17.13 54.14
C PHE A 161 46.56 15.92 53.29
N GLU A 162 46.74 14.70 53.81
CA GLU A 162 46.42 13.46 53.12
C GLU A 162 44.90 13.27 52.91
N LEU A 163 44.08 13.59 53.91
CA LEU A 163 42.62 13.42 53.86
C LEU A 163 41.96 14.08 52.61
N PRO A 164 42.25 15.37 52.29
CA PRO A 164 41.88 15.99 51.02
C PRO A 164 42.26 15.23 49.75
N LEU A 165 43.46 14.65 49.69
CA LEU A 165 43.98 13.95 48.52
C LEU A 165 43.23 12.64 48.31
N LEU A 166 43.00 11.89 49.38
CA LEU A 166 42.20 10.67 49.37
C LEU A 166 40.76 10.97 48.93
N LYS A 167 40.16 12.05 49.43
CA LYS A 167 38.83 12.50 48.97
C LYS A 167 38.83 12.83 47.49
N SER A 168 39.82 13.58 47.00
CA SER A 168 39.91 13.92 45.58
C SER A 168 40.06 12.68 44.72
N LYS A 169 40.88 11.71 45.14
CA LYS A 169 41.03 10.42 44.44
C LYS A 169 39.70 9.66 44.38
N ALA A 170 39.01 9.52 45.51
CA ALA A 170 37.71 8.85 45.56
C ALA A 170 36.67 9.51 44.65
N VAL A 171 36.67 10.85 44.56
CA VAL A 171 35.82 11.61 43.64
C VAL A 171 36.21 11.33 42.18
N VAL A 172 37.50 11.35 41.83
CA VAL A 172 37.97 11.03 40.48
C VAL A 172 37.57 9.62 40.07
N ASP A 173 37.77 8.64 40.95
CA ASP A 173 37.40 7.23 40.72
C ASP A 173 35.89 7.08 40.53
N ALA A 174 35.07 7.84 41.27
CA ALA A 174 33.61 7.85 41.09
C ALA A 174 33.20 8.46 39.75
N ASN A 175 33.78 9.61 39.37
CA ASN A 175 33.51 10.25 38.08
C ASN A 175 33.92 9.37 36.90
N LEU A 176 35.00 8.60 37.04
CA LEU A 176 35.44 7.68 35.98
C LEU A 176 34.40 6.57 35.75
N ARG A 177 33.88 5.96 36.83
CA ARG A 177 32.80 4.96 36.75
C ARG A 177 31.52 5.55 36.16
N GLU A 178 31.15 6.76 36.56
CA GLU A 178 29.97 7.44 36.01
C GLU A 178 30.16 7.73 34.51
N LYS A 179 31.34 8.19 34.09
CA LYS A 179 31.68 8.40 32.68
C LYS A 179 31.54 7.11 31.87
N GLU A 180 32.06 6.00 32.38
CA GLU A 180 31.93 4.69 31.72
C GLU A 180 30.46 4.29 31.57
N SER A 181 29.65 4.45 32.62
CA SER A 181 28.21 4.19 32.56
C SER A 181 27.48 5.09 31.56
N PHE A 182 27.86 6.37 31.43
CA PHE A 182 27.29 7.25 30.40
C PHE A 182 27.71 6.85 28.99
N ASN A 183 28.94 6.37 28.79
CA ASN A 183 29.37 5.87 27.48
C ASN A 183 28.56 4.63 27.07
N GLU A 184 28.32 3.70 27.99
CA GLU A 184 27.46 2.52 27.74
C GLU A 184 26.03 2.95 27.38
N LEU A 185 25.46 3.90 28.13
CA LEU A 185 24.13 4.44 27.84
C LEU A 185 24.09 5.15 26.47
N GLN A 186 25.13 5.88 26.10
CA GLN A 186 25.23 6.53 24.79
C GLN A 186 25.20 5.50 23.65
N VAL A 187 25.97 4.42 23.78
CA VAL A 187 25.98 3.33 22.80
C VAL A 187 24.61 2.67 22.70
N GLU A 188 23.94 2.43 23.83
CA GLU A 188 22.61 1.84 23.85
C GLU A 188 21.55 2.74 23.21
N ILE A 189 21.59 4.06 23.48
CA ILE A 189 20.70 5.02 22.82
C ILE A 189 20.96 5.05 21.32
N GLN A 190 22.21 5.07 20.88
CA GLN A 190 22.55 5.03 19.46
C GLN A 190 22.03 3.76 18.79
N ARG A 191 22.15 2.60 19.45
CA ARG A 191 21.59 1.34 18.98
C ARG A 191 20.07 1.41 18.82
N GLN A 192 19.36 1.98 19.80
CA GLN A 192 17.90 2.15 19.73
C GLN A 192 17.48 3.11 18.62
N ILE A 193 18.23 4.19 18.37
CA ILE A 193 17.98 5.12 17.27
C ILE A 193 18.09 4.38 15.93
N LEU A 194 19.16 3.61 15.73
CA LEU A 194 19.36 2.84 14.48
C LEU A 194 18.26 1.78 14.29
N GLN A 195 17.85 1.12 15.38
CA GLN A 195 16.73 0.18 15.32
C GLN A 195 15.42 0.88 14.92
N ALA A 196 15.09 2.00 15.56
CA ALA A 196 13.88 2.76 15.25
C ALA A 196 13.89 3.29 13.79
N GLN A 197 15.04 3.71 13.28
CA GLN A 197 15.19 4.09 11.87
C GLN A 197 14.90 2.92 10.92
N THR A 198 15.42 1.74 11.23
CA THR A 198 15.16 0.51 10.46
C THR A 198 13.67 0.17 10.49
N ASP A 199 13.04 0.22 11.67
CA ASP A 199 11.61 -0.06 11.82
C ASP A 199 10.74 0.94 11.03
N ILE A 200 11.13 2.23 11.00
CA ILE A 200 10.45 3.25 10.20
C ILE A 200 10.53 2.92 8.71
N GLU A 201 11.70 2.50 8.21
CA GLU A 201 11.88 2.14 6.81
C GLU A 201 11.02 0.92 6.42
N ASP A 202 10.96 -0.08 7.29
CA ASP A 202 10.15 -1.27 7.03
C ASP A 202 8.65 -0.98 7.10
N LEU A 203 8.21 -0.15 8.04
CA LEU A 203 6.81 0.31 8.11
C LEU A 203 6.42 1.14 6.89
N LYS A 204 7.34 1.95 6.34
CA LYS A 204 7.10 2.68 5.07
C LYS A 204 6.89 1.72 3.91
N LYS A 205 7.70 0.66 3.79
CA LYS A 205 7.53 -0.36 2.75
C LYS A 205 6.19 -1.09 2.89
N GLN A 206 5.82 -1.49 4.11
CA GLN A 206 4.54 -2.16 4.39
C GLN A 206 3.34 -1.25 4.09
N LEU A 207 3.46 0.05 4.41
CA LEU A 207 2.43 1.03 4.09
C LEU A 207 2.22 1.14 2.59
N GLU A 208 3.30 1.21 1.81
CA GLU A 208 3.19 1.31 0.35
C GLU A 208 2.57 0.04 -0.25
N GLN A 209 2.99 -1.13 0.22
CA GLN A 209 2.38 -2.40 -0.18
C GLN A 209 0.88 -2.43 0.14
N SER A 210 0.47 -1.95 1.32
CA SER A 210 -0.93 -1.90 1.73
C SER A 210 -1.76 -0.93 0.86
N LYS A 211 -1.16 0.17 0.38
CA LYS A 211 -1.84 1.08 -0.56
C LYS A 211 -2.08 0.41 -1.90
N ILE A 212 -1.10 -0.30 -2.43
CA ILE A 212 -1.21 -1.05 -3.69
C ILE A 212 -2.32 -2.10 -3.56
N GLU A 213 -2.33 -2.88 -2.47
CA GLU A 213 -3.39 -3.86 -2.22
C GLU A 213 -4.77 -3.23 -2.12
N ARG A 214 -4.87 -2.05 -1.52
CA ARG A 214 -6.13 -1.30 -1.46
C ARG A 214 -6.57 -0.83 -2.85
N GLN A 215 -5.68 -0.27 -3.66
CA GLN A 215 -5.98 0.14 -5.04
C GLN A 215 -6.49 -1.04 -5.87
N HIS A 216 -5.81 -2.19 -5.82
CA HIS A 216 -6.26 -3.40 -6.52
C HIS A 216 -7.65 -3.86 -6.06
N LYS A 217 -7.97 -3.75 -4.75
CA LYS A 217 -9.30 -4.06 -4.23
C LYS A 217 -10.36 -3.09 -4.75
N GLU A 218 -10.06 -1.79 -4.76
CA GLU A 218 -10.96 -0.75 -5.27
C GLU A 218 -11.21 -0.92 -6.78
N GLU A 219 -10.17 -1.22 -7.57
CA GLU A 219 -10.29 -1.55 -9.00
C GLU A 219 -11.13 -2.80 -9.24
N CYS A 220 -10.89 -3.87 -8.46
CA CYS A 220 -11.69 -5.09 -8.55
C CYS A 220 -13.16 -4.84 -8.16
N GLU A 221 -13.42 -3.98 -7.17
CA GLU A 221 -14.79 -3.59 -6.80
C GLU A 221 -15.46 -2.77 -7.91
N ALA A 222 -14.74 -1.84 -8.55
CA ALA A 222 -15.25 -1.08 -9.68
C ALA A 222 -15.63 -1.99 -10.86
N ILE A 223 -14.76 -2.94 -11.21
CA ILE A 223 -15.03 -3.95 -12.24
C ILE A 223 -16.23 -4.81 -11.83
N ARG A 224 -16.32 -5.22 -10.56
CA ARG A 224 -17.47 -6.00 -10.06
C ARG A 224 -18.78 -5.24 -10.22
N LYS A 225 -18.82 -3.94 -9.87
CA LYS A 225 -20.02 -3.10 -10.06
C LYS A 225 -20.41 -3.00 -11.53
N LEU A 226 -19.43 -2.84 -12.42
CA LEU A 226 -19.67 -2.80 -13.86
C LEU A 226 -20.24 -4.13 -14.36
N ILE A 227 -19.67 -5.27 -13.94
CA ILE A 227 -20.18 -6.59 -14.31
C ILE A 227 -21.60 -6.81 -13.78
N SER A 228 -21.89 -6.41 -12.53
CA SER A 228 -23.23 -6.53 -11.94
C SER A 228 -24.30 -5.69 -12.64
N SER A 229 -23.91 -4.63 -13.35
CA SER A 229 -24.84 -3.83 -14.17
C SER A 229 -25.27 -4.54 -15.46
N GLN A 230 -24.51 -5.54 -15.88
CA GLN A 230 -24.81 -6.33 -17.08
C GLN A 230 -25.69 -7.54 -16.72
N PRO A 231 -26.60 -7.95 -17.61
CA PRO A 231 -27.43 -9.13 -17.38
C PRO A 231 -26.56 -10.41 -17.32
N PRO A 232 -27.01 -11.45 -16.59
CA PRO A 232 -26.27 -12.70 -16.51
C PRO A 232 -26.14 -13.35 -17.89
N ARG A 233 -24.95 -13.87 -18.18
CA ARG A 233 -24.60 -14.45 -19.48
C ARG A 233 -25.54 -15.60 -19.88
N SER A 234 -26.01 -16.39 -18.93
CA SER A 234 -26.96 -17.47 -19.20
C SER A 234 -28.32 -17.00 -19.73
N GLU A 235 -28.77 -15.80 -19.33
CA GLU A 235 -30.04 -15.24 -19.84
C GLU A 235 -29.87 -14.70 -21.24
N THR A 236 -28.76 -13.99 -21.50
CA THR A 236 -28.44 -13.50 -22.84
C THR A 236 -28.21 -14.65 -23.84
N GLU A 237 -27.54 -15.73 -23.42
CA GLU A 237 -27.37 -16.94 -24.23
C GLU A 237 -28.71 -17.63 -24.55
N LYS A 238 -29.64 -17.72 -23.59
CA LYS A 238 -30.99 -18.25 -23.84
C LYS A 238 -31.79 -17.36 -24.79
N LEU A 239 -31.69 -16.04 -24.64
CA LEU A 239 -32.37 -15.10 -25.52
C LEU A 239 -31.85 -15.23 -26.96
N ILE A 240 -30.53 -15.32 -27.14
CA ILE A 240 -29.92 -15.57 -28.46
C ILE A 240 -30.46 -16.86 -29.07
N ALA A 241 -30.45 -17.97 -28.33
CA ALA A 241 -30.95 -19.26 -28.83
C ALA A 241 -32.44 -19.22 -29.21
N ASN A 242 -33.26 -18.49 -28.45
CA ASN A 242 -34.67 -18.30 -28.77
C ASN A 242 -34.87 -17.48 -30.05
N LEU A 243 -34.12 -16.37 -30.20
CA LEU A 243 -34.15 -15.53 -31.40
C LEU A 243 -33.67 -16.28 -32.64
N GLU A 244 -32.59 -17.06 -32.52
CA GLU A 244 -32.09 -17.92 -33.61
C GLU A 244 -33.15 -18.93 -34.06
N LYS A 245 -33.89 -19.53 -33.11
CA LYS A 245 -35.00 -20.43 -33.42
C LYS A 245 -36.16 -19.70 -34.11
N GLU A 246 -36.50 -18.50 -33.66
CA GLU A 246 -37.56 -17.69 -34.27
C GLU A 246 -37.20 -17.29 -35.71
N ILE A 247 -35.96 -16.88 -35.95
CA ILE A 247 -35.45 -16.59 -37.30
C ILE A 247 -35.59 -17.83 -38.19
N ALA A 248 -35.13 -19.00 -37.73
CA ALA A 248 -35.22 -20.24 -38.50
C ALA A 248 -36.69 -20.63 -38.83
N ASN A 249 -37.62 -20.39 -37.91
CA ASN A 249 -39.04 -20.62 -38.14
C ASN A 249 -39.60 -19.65 -39.18
N LEU A 250 -39.31 -18.35 -39.08
CA LEU A 250 -39.76 -17.33 -40.03
C LEU A 250 -39.18 -17.57 -41.43
N GLU A 251 -37.92 -18.01 -41.54
CA GLU A 251 -37.31 -18.40 -42.80
C GLU A 251 -38.03 -19.61 -43.42
N ALA A 252 -38.40 -20.60 -42.62
CA ALA A 252 -39.15 -21.76 -43.08
C ALA A 252 -40.58 -21.39 -43.56
N GLU A 253 -41.27 -20.52 -42.82
CA GLU A 253 -42.59 -19.99 -43.20
C GLU A 253 -42.53 -19.15 -44.48
N SER A 254 -41.53 -18.27 -44.58
CA SER A 254 -41.28 -17.47 -45.79
C SER A 254 -41.00 -18.35 -47.01
N ALA A 255 -40.17 -19.40 -46.84
CA ALA A 255 -39.90 -20.37 -47.88
C ALA A 255 -41.17 -21.16 -48.29
N ALA A 256 -42.01 -21.55 -47.33
CA ALA A 256 -43.28 -22.22 -47.60
C ALA A 256 -44.28 -21.31 -48.34
N CYS A 257 -44.38 -20.04 -47.94
CA CYS A 257 -45.20 -19.03 -48.61
C CYS A 257 -44.73 -18.79 -50.04
N THR A 258 -43.41 -18.62 -50.24
CA THR A 258 -42.78 -18.45 -51.55
C THR A 258 -43.10 -19.63 -52.48
N ARG A 259 -42.94 -20.87 -52.00
CA ARG A 259 -43.28 -22.08 -52.77
C ARG A 259 -44.77 -22.10 -53.16
N THR A 260 -45.66 -21.71 -52.26
CA THR A 260 -47.10 -21.67 -52.53
C THR A 260 -47.43 -20.61 -53.58
N LEU A 261 -46.83 -19.42 -53.47
CA LEU A 261 -47.01 -18.33 -54.42
C LEU A 261 -46.50 -18.71 -55.82
N GLU A 262 -45.33 -19.34 -55.92
CA GLU A 262 -44.81 -19.87 -57.19
C GLU A 262 -45.73 -20.91 -57.82
N LEU A 263 -46.29 -21.82 -57.01
CA LEU A 263 -47.25 -22.80 -57.48
C LEU A 263 -48.52 -22.11 -58.02
N ARG A 264 -49.05 -21.09 -57.34
CA ARG A 264 -50.18 -20.31 -57.85
C ARG A 264 -49.84 -19.54 -59.12
N LYS A 265 -48.65 -18.93 -59.22
CA LYS A 265 -48.17 -18.30 -60.45
C LYS A 265 -48.18 -19.28 -61.63
N LYS A 266 -47.69 -20.51 -61.42
CA LYS A 266 -47.73 -21.58 -62.45
C LYS A 266 -49.15 -21.98 -62.82
N GLN A 267 -50.06 -22.11 -61.84
CA GLN A 267 -51.48 -22.40 -62.09
C GLN A 267 -52.17 -21.29 -62.90
N PHE A 268 -51.92 -20.02 -62.58
CA PHE A 268 -52.46 -18.88 -63.33
C PHE A 268 -51.89 -18.79 -64.74
N ALA A 269 -50.58 -19.02 -64.91
CA ALA A 269 -49.97 -19.07 -66.24
C ALA A 269 -50.61 -20.15 -67.12
N LEU A 270 -50.89 -21.33 -66.57
CA LEU A 270 -51.60 -22.40 -67.28
C LEU A 270 -53.04 -21.99 -67.64
N LEU A 271 -53.77 -21.36 -66.72
CA LEU A 271 -55.13 -20.88 -67.00
C LEU A 271 -55.14 -19.84 -68.14
N LEU A 272 -54.20 -18.88 -68.11
CA LEU A 272 -54.07 -17.88 -69.17
C LEU A 272 -53.77 -18.52 -70.52
N HIS A 273 -52.88 -19.52 -70.57
CA HIS A 273 -52.59 -20.28 -71.79
C HIS A 273 -53.84 -20.99 -72.34
N VAL A 274 -54.66 -21.61 -71.49
CA VAL A 274 -55.91 -22.25 -71.92
C VAL A 274 -56.93 -21.22 -72.43
N VAL A 275 -57.01 -20.04 -71.80
CA VAL A 275 -57.86 -18.95 -72.29
C VAL A 275 -57.38 -18.45 -73.65
N GLU A 276 -56.07 -18.30 -73.85
CA GLU A 276 -55.46 -17.95 -75.14
C GLU A 276 -55.77 -19.02 -76.20
N GLU A 277 -55.61 -20.31 -75.88
CA GLU A 277 -55.96 -21.41 -76.79
C GLU A 277 -57.44 -21.40 -77.18
N LEU A 278 -58.35 -21.15 -76.23
CA LEU A 278 -59.79 -21.05 -76.53
C LEU A 278 -60.10 -19.83 -77.38
N GLN A 279 -59.43 -18.69 -77.15
CA GLN A 279 -59.58 -17.50 -78.00
C GLN A 279 -59.11 -17.79 -79.42
N ILE A 280 -57.92 -18.40 -79.58
CA ILE A 280 -57.39 -18.84 -80.87
C ILE A 280 -58.36 -19.81 -81.54
N SER A 281 -58.88 -20.81 -80.81
CA SER A 281 -59.85 -21.77 -81.35
C SER A 281 -61.14 -21.10 -81.82
N ILE A 282 -61.67 -20.13 -81.07
CA ILE A 282 -62.88 -19.38 -81.47
C ILE A 282 -62.59 -18.50 -82.69
N GLU A 283 -61.45 -17.82 -82.71
CA GLU A 283 -61.01 -17.02 -83.86
C GLU A 283 -60.83 -17.89 -85.11
N ASP A 284 -60.24 -19.07 -84.96
CA ASP A 284 -60.06 -20.07 -86.01
C ASP A 284 -61.41 -20.63 -86.48
N GLU A 285 -62.34 -20.97 -85.58
CA GLU A 285 -63.70 -21.39 -85.94
C GLU A 285 -64.45 -20.28 -86.69
N GLN A 286 -64.37 -19.03 -86.24
CA GLN A 286 -64.95 -17.88 -86.94
C GLN A 286 -64.33 -17.67 -88.32
N ARG A 287 -63.01 -17.84 -88.43
CA ARG A 287 -62.28 -17.79 -89.69
C ARG A 287 -62.70 -18.93 -90.62
N ASN A 288 -62.84 -20.15 -90.09
CA ASN A 288 -63.24 -21.33 -90.84
C ASN A 288 -64.70 -21.22 -91.31
N ILE A 289 -65.61 -20.68 -90.49
CA ILE A 289 -66.99 -20.34 -90.91
C ILE A 289 -66.97 -19.27 -92.00
N ALA A 290 -66.13 -18.24 -91.87
CA ALA A 290 -65.98 -17.21 -92.89
C ALA A 290 -65.40 -17.78 -94.20
N ASP A 291 -64.49 -18.74 -94.12
CA ASP A 291 -63.88 -19.41 -95.26
C ASP A 291 -64.83 -20.44 -95.90
N GLU A 292 -65.67 -21.15 -95.14
CA GLU A 292 -66.77 -21.98 -95.66
C GLU A 292 -67.85 -21.15 -96.35
N LEU A 293 -68.22 -20.00 -95.80
CA LEU A 293 -69.12 -19.04 -96.47
C LEU A 293 -68.52 -18.53 -97.78
N ARG A 294 -67.20 -18.29 -97.82
CA ARG A 294 -66.46 -17.85 -99.01
C ARG A 294 -66.32 -18.96 -100.06
N ALA A 295 -66.05 -20.20 -99.63
CA ALA A 295 -65.98 -21.37 -100.50
C ALA A 295 -67.36 -21.81 -101.03
N ALA A 296 -68.44 -21.61 -100.27
CA ALA A 296 -69.81 -21.79 -100.77
C ALA A 296 -70.22 -20.72 -101.80
N THR A 297 -69.50 -19.59 -101.86
CA THR A 297 -69.72 -18.55 -102.87
C THR A 297 -68.84 -18.68 -104.11
N GLU A 298 -67.78 -19.52 -104.11
CA GLU A 298 -66.85 -19.63 -105.24
C GLU A 298 -66.42 -21.08 -105.55
N GLU A 299 -66.86 -21.58 -106.71
CA GLU A 299 -66.06 -22.15 -107.82
C GLU A 299 -67.02 -22.58 -108.98
N PRO A 300 -66.65 -22.54 -110.29
CA PRO A 300 -65.44 -21.99 -110.89
C PRO A 300 -65.68 -21.13 -112.17
N LYS A 301 -64.69 -20.29 -112.53
CA LYS A 301 -64.35 -20.02 -113.94
C LYS A 301 -62.86 -19.72 -114.12
N LEU A 302 -62.21 -20.64 -114.85
CA LEU A 302 -60.81 -20.72 -115.27
C LEU A 302 -60.33 -19.53 -116.15
N SER A 303 -59.05 -19.13 -116.02
CA SER A 303 -57.93 -19.41 -116.98
C SER A 303 -56.84 -18.31 -117.03
N ILE A 304 -55.57 -18.73 -116.81
CA ILE A 304 -54.34 -18.57 -117.67
C ILE A 304 -53.86 -17.12 -117.96
N GLU A 305 -52.58 -16.67 -117.89
CA GLU A 305 -51.23 -17.26 -117.80
C GLU A 305 -50.17 -16.21 -117.32
N GLU A 306 -49.08 -16.74 -116.73
CA GLU A 306 -47.64 -16.37 -116.78
C GLU A 306 -47.07 -14.93 -116.71
N GLY A 307 -45.99 -14.79 -115.90
CA GLY A 307 -44.88 -13.88 -116.21
C GLY A 307 -43.99 -13.36 -115.07
N SER A 308 -42.96 -14.13 -114.70
CA SER A 308 -41.57 -13.68 -114.39
C SER A 308 -41.22 -12.91 -113.09
N GLY A 309 -40.38 -13.53 -112.26
CA GLY A 309 -39.01 -13.01 -112.02
C GLY A 309 -38.62 -12.44 -110.64
N GLY A 310 -37.74 -13.18 -109.93
CA GLY A 310 -36.67 -12.65 -109.05
C GLY A 310 -37.05 -12.38 -107.57
N ALA A 311 -36.70 -13.21 -106.59
CA ALA A 311 -35.39 -13.51 -105.99
C ALA A 311 -34.95 -12.57 -104.84
N SER A 312 -34.44 -13.23 -103.78
CA SER A 312 -33.71 -12.74 -102.58
C SER A 312 -34.60 -12.43 -101.37
N ASP A 313 -34.62 -13.14 -100.23
CA ASP A 313 -33.62 -13.80 -99.37
C ASP A 313 -33.30 -12.97 -98.10
N ALA A 314 -33.18 -13.70 -96.98
CA ALA A 314 -32.52 -13.41 -95.69
C ALA A 314 -33.19 -12.46 -94.65
N MET A 315 -33.56 -12.99 -93.48
CA MET A 315 -32.85 -12.94 -92.16
C MET A 315 -33.21 -11.67 -91.34
N ALA A 316 -33.84 -11.75 -90.17
CA ALA A 316 -33.37 -12.19 -88.83
C ALA A 316 -33.25 -10.98 -87.88
N VAL A 317 -33.87 -11.12 -86.69
CA VAL A 317 -33.45 -10.62 -85.35
C VAL A 317 -33.09 -9.13 -85.19
N ASP A 318 -33.89 -8.41 -84.37
CA ASP A 318 -33.49 -7.96 -83.01
C ASP A 318 -34.76 -7.70 -82.17
#